data_AF-X0XR38-F1
#
_entry.id   AF-X0XR38-F1
#
_cell.length_a   1.000
_cell.length_b   1.000
_cell.length_c   1.000
_cell.angle_alpha   90.00
_cell.angle_beta   90.00
_cell.angle_gamma   90.00
#
_symmetry.space_group_name_H-M   'P 1'
#
loop_
_entity.id
_entity.type
_entity.pdbx_description
1 polymer ?
#
loop_
_entity_poly.entity_id
_entity_poly.type
_entity_poly.pdbx_seq_one_letter_code
_entity_poly.pdbx_strand_id
1 'polypeptide(L)'
;HYITSKKFISAEDGIKRIVWMPSALKEEIQNVLAKRAQEVGLDPEKFIASIADEKTATTEEEVLEFITKNNHPATSLEPMF
;
A
#
# COMPACT_ATOMS: atom_id res chain seq x y z
N HIS A 1 10.18 -7.38 -8.06
CA HIS A 1 9.56 -6.11 -8.52
C HIS A 1 10.19 -4.94 -7.78
N TYR A 2 10.43 -3.79 -8.43
CA TYR A 2 11.05 -2.64 -7.76
C TYR A 2 10.19 -2.11 -6.60
N ILE A 3 8.87 -2.27 -6.66
CA ILE A 3 7.91 -1.89 -5.61
C ILE A 3 8.18 -2.53 -4.23
N THR A 4 8.83 -3.70 -4.19
CA THR A 4 9.22 -4.35 -2.93
C THR A 4 10.69 -4.10 -2.55
N SER A 5 11.41 -3.28 -3.30
CA SER A 5 12.79 -2.90 -3.01
C SER A 5 12.88 -2.03 -1.76
N LYS A 6 13.99 -2.14 -1.02
CA LYS A 6 14.34 -1.21 0.05
C LYS A 6 14.51 0.25 -0.43
N LYS A 7 14.81 0.42 -1.72
CA LYS A 7 15.03 1.74 -2.35
C LYS A 7 13.75 2.30 -3.00
N PHE A 8 12.66 1.55 -3.01
CA PHE A 8 11.41 2.01 -3.60
C PHE A 8 10.96 3.29 -2.89
N ILE A 9 10.96 4.41 -3.62
CA ILE A 9 10.61 5.77 -3.14
C ILE A 9 10.96 6.01 -1.67
N SER A 10 12.16 5.62 -1.26
CA SER A 10 12.52 5.55 0.18
C SER A 10 12.59 6.91 0.85
N ALA A 11 12.76 7.99 0.07
CA ALA A 11 12.66 9.36 0.55
C ALA A 11 11.20 9.76 0.90
N GLU A 12 10.22 9.07 0.31
CA GLU A 12 8.79 9.35 0.38
C GLU A 12 8.04 8.23 1.13
N ASP A 13 8.62 7.69 2.21
CA ASP A 13 8.03 6.61 3.03
C ASP A 13 7.85 5.23 2.35
N GLY A 14 8.33 5.07 1.11
CA GLY A 14 8.40 3.76 0.48
C GLY A 14 7.05 3.12 0.21
N ILE A 15 6.92 1.85 0.59
CA ILE A 15 5.70 1.06 0.35
C ILE A 15 4.47 1.65 1.03
N LYS A 16 4.62 2.49 2.07
CA LYS A 16 3.50 3.11 2.79
C LYS A 16 2.63 4.00 1.91
N ARG A 17 3.13 4.43 0.76
CA ARG A 17 2.41 5.27 -0.24
C ARG A 17 1.58 4.47 -1.24
N ILE A 18 1.67 3.14 -1.24
CA ILE A 18 0.95 2.31 -2.20
C ILE A 18 -0.51 2.21 -1.76
N VAL A 19 -1.40 3.01 -2.34
CA VAL A 19 -2.83 3.02 -2.00
C VAL A 19 -3.68 2.11 -2.89
N TRP A 20 -3.20 1.79 -4.09
CA TRP A 20 -3.90 0.96 -5.07
C TRP A 20 -2.92 0.12 -5.90
N MET A 21 -3.29 -1.12 -6.21
CA MET A 21 -2.58 -1.96 -7.18
C MET A 21 -3.48 -3.07 -7.75
N PRO A 22 -3.19 -3.61 -8.95
CA PRO A 22 -3.96 -4.74 -9.48
C PRO A 22 -3.93 -5.96 -8.57
N SER A 23 -5.05 -6.67 -8.40
CA SER A 23 -5.13 -7.86 -7.54
C SER A 23 -4.11 -8.92 -7.96
N ALA A 24 -3.92 -9.14 -9.27
CA ALA A 24 -2.93 -10.10 -9.77
C ALA A 24 -1.50 -9.77 -9.33
N LEU A 25 -1.13 -8.48 -9.33
CA LEU A 25 0.18 -8.04 -8.84
C LEU A 25 0.27 -8.21 -7.32
N LYS A 26 -0.80 -7.88 -6.59
CA LYS A 26 -0.88 -8.01 -5.13
C LYS A 26 -0.65 -9.46 -4.70
N GLU A 27 -1.28 -10.42 -5.38
CA GLU A 27 -1.12 -11.87 -5.15
C GLU A 27 0.30 -12.34 -5.48
N GLU A 28 0.85 -11.91 -6.62
CA GLU A 28 2.20 -12.27 -7.07
C GLU A 28 3.28 -11.85 -6.05
N ILE A 29 3.19 -10.63 -5.52
CA ILE A 29 4.20 -10.06 -4.62
C ILE A 29 3.83 -10.17 -3.15
N GLN A 30 2.68 -10.77 -2.79
CA GLN A 30 2.11 -10.76 -1.44
C GLN A 30 3.13 -11.12 -0.37
N ASN A 31 3.85 -12.22 -0.56
CA ASN A 31 4.85 -12.72 0.39
C ASN A 31 6.00 -11.73 0.61
N VAL A 32 6.48 -11.10 -0.47
CA VAL A 32 7.59 -10.16 -0.40
C VAL A 32 7.12 -8.82 0.18
N LEU A 33 5.92 -8.37 -0.21
CA LEU A 33 5.29 -7.16 0.31
C LEU A 33 5.00 -7.27 1.81
N ALA A 34 4.51 -8.43 2.27
CA ALA A 34 4.28 -8.71 3.68
C ALA A 34 5.58 -8.63 4.49
N LYS A 35 6.66 -9.24 3.99
CA LYS A 35 7.98 -9.14 4.61
C LYS A 35 8.46 -7.69 4.68
N ARG A 36 8.29 -6.91 3.61
CA ARG A 36 8.68 -5.51 3.57
C ARG A 36 7.86 -4.66 4.54
N ALA A 37 6.55 -4.93 4.67
CA ALA A 37 5.67 -4.28 5.64
C ALA A 37 6.17 -4.48 7.08
N GLN A 38 6.51 -5.73 7.43
CA GLN A 38 7.10 -6.03 8.73
C GLN A 38 8.43 -5.30 8.96
N GLU A 39 9.30 -5.24 7.94
CA GLU A 39 10.60 -4.55 8.03
C GLU A 39 10.47 -3.03 8.22
N VAL A 40 9.35 -2.41 7.84
CA VAL A 40 9.07 -0.98 8.06
C VAL A 40 8.16 -0.70 9.26
N GLY A 41 7.90 -1.73 10.08
CA GLY A 41 7.11 -1.62 11.30
C GLY A 41 5.59 -1.60 11.09
N LEU A 42 5.11 -2.06 9.94
CA LEU A 42 3.68 -2.22 9.66
C LEU A 42 3.22 -3.65 9.93
N ASP A 43 1.96 -3.79 10.32
CA ASP A 43 1.26 -5.07 10.36
C ASP A 43 1.05 -5.54 8.90
N PRO A 44 1.64 -6.68 8.48
CA PRO A 44 1.63 -7.10 7.08
C PRO A 44 0.24 -7.36 6.54
N GLU A 45 -0.61 -8.02 7.32
CA GLU A 45 -1.96 -8.41 6.91
C GLU A 45 -2.86 -7.19 6.79
N LYS A 46 -2.82 -6.31 7.79
CA LYS A 46 -3.59 -5.04 7.76
C LYS A 46 -3.12 -4.14 6.63
N PHE A 47 -1.80 -4.04 6.41
CA PHE A 47 -1.26 -3.21 5.35
C PHE A 47 -1.74 -3.71 3.98
N ILE A 48 -1.56 -4.99 3.66
CA ILE A 48 -1.97 -5.54 2.37
C ILE A 48 -3.48 -5.44 2.16
N ALA A 49 -4.29 -5.67 3.21
CA ALA A 49 -5.75 -5.51 3.16
C ALA A 49 -6.20 -4.06 2.97
N SER A 50 -5.41 -3.09 3.45
CA SER A 50 -5.70 -1.66 3.33
C SER A 50 -5.38 -1.07 1.96
N ILE A 51 -4.66 -1.79 1.09
CA ILE A 51 -4.36 -1.38 -0.29
C ILE A 51 -5.56 -1.74 -1.17
N ALA A 52 -6.10 -0.77 -1.89
CA ALA A 52 -7.19 -1.00 -2.83
C ALA A 52 -6.73 -1.77 -4.09
N ASP A 53 -7.67 -2.39 -4.79
CA ASP A 53 -7.49 -2.99 -6.10
C ASP A 53 -8.75 -2.82 -6.96
N GLU A 54 -8.74 -3.35 -8.18
CA GLU A 54 -9.87 -3.27 -9.11
C GLU A 54 -11.17 -3.89 -8.59
N LYS A 55 -11.12 -4.73 -7.56
CA LYS A 55 -12.30 -5.37 -6.95
C LYS A 55 -12.87 -4.51 -5.83
N THR A 56 -12.05 -3.71 -5.16
CA THR A 56 -12.48 -2.86 -4.03
C THR A 56 -12.82 -1.45 -4.44
N ALA A 57 -12.10 -0.87 -5.41
CA ALA A 57 -12.27 0.52 -5.84
C ALA A 57 -11.74 0.72 -7.26
N THR A 58 -12.51 1.41 -8.08
CA THR A 58 -12.18 1.67 -9.49
C THR A 58 -11.99 3.15 -9.82
N THR A 59 -12.46 4.02 -8.93
CA THR A 59 -12.36 5.48 -9.03
C THR A 59 -11.52 6.06 -7.90
N GLU A 60 -10.99 7.27 -8.09
CA GLU A 60 -10.13 7.93 -7.10
C GLU A 60 -10.88 8.18 -5.78
N GLU A 61 -12.16 8.55 -5.86
CA GLU A 61 -13.03 8.78 -4.72
C GLU A 61 -13.26 7.49 -3.92
N GLU A 62 -13.54 6.38 -4.60
CA GLU A 62 -13.68 5.06 -3.96
C GLU A 62 -12.39 4.61 -3.27
N VAL A 63 -11.24 4.86 -3.91
CA VAL A 63 -9.93 4.54 -3.31
C VAL A 63 -9.74 5.36 -2.06
N LEU A 64 -10.01 6.68 -2.10
CA LEU A 64 -9.86 7.55 -0.95
C LEU A 64 -10.76 7.13 0.22
N GLU A 65 -12.02 6.77 -0.05
CA GLU A 65 -12.94 6.25 0.97
C GLU A 65 -12.41 4.94 1.56
N PHE A 66 -11.97 4.01 0.71
CA PHE A 66 -11.47 2.70 1.12
C PHE A 66 -10.24 2.81 2.02
N ILE A 67 -9.23 3.58 1.61
CA ILE A 67 -7.98 3.73 2.38
C ILE A 67 -8.21 4.48 3.69
N THR A 68 -9.15 5.44 3.71
CA THR A 68 -9.52 6.16 4.93
C THR A 68 -10.23 5.24 5.93
N LYS A 69 -11.20 4.45 5.46
CA LYS A 69 -11.93 3.49 6.29
C LYS A 69 -11.03 2.40 6.87
N ASN A 70 -10.02 1.96 6.10
CA ASN A 70 -9.07 0.93 6.51
C ASN A 70 -7.85 1.48 7.28
N ASN A 71 -7.81 2.79 7.60
CA ASN A 71 -6.68 3.44 8.27
C ASN A 71 -5.34 3.16 7.57
N HIS A 72 -5.33 3.27 6.25
CA HIS A 72 -4.13 3.05 5.45
C HIS A 72 -3.04 4.06 5.86
N PRO A 73 -1.76 3.66 5.99
CA PRO A 73 -0.70 4.54 6.47
C PRO A 73 -0.59 5.86 5.68
N ALA A 74 -0.84 5.83 4.37
CA ALA A 74 -0.80 7.02 3.50
C ALA A 74 -1.67 8.20 3.97
N THR A 75 -2.77 7.97 4.69
CA THR A 75 -3.68 9.05 5.13
C THR A 75 -3.10 9.89 6.26
N SER A 76 -2.05 9.39 6.94
CA SER A 76 -1.39 10.04 8.08
C SER A 76 0.02 10.50 7.76
N LEU A 77 0.48 10.33 6.51
CA LEU A 77 1.79 10.78 6.08
C LEU A 77 1.77 12.24 5.66
N GLU A 78 2.94 12.87 5.65
CA GLU A 78 3.07 14.24 5.16
C GLU A 78 2.61 14.32 3.69
N PRO A 79 1.88 15.40 3.32
CA PRO A 79 1.52 15.67 1.93
C PRO A 79 2.77 15.72 1.05
N MET A 80 2.69 15.13 -0.14
CA MET A 80 3.79 15.20 -1.11
C MET A 80 3.81 16.55 -1.86
N PHE A 81 2.69 17.29 -1.81
CA PHE A 81 2.46 18.56 -2.50
C PHE A 81 1.53 19.47 -1.68
#